data_AF-A0A9D6PLK3-F1
#
_entry.id   AF-A0A9D6PLK3-F1
#
_cell.length_a   1.000
_cell.length_b   1.000
_cell.length_c   1.000
_cell.angle_alpha   90.00
_cell.angle_beta   90.00
_cell.angle_gamma   90.00
#
_symmetry.space_group_name_H-M   'P 1'
#
loop_
_entity.id
_entity.type
_entity.pdbx_description
1 polymer ?
#
loop_
_entity_poly.entity_id
_entity_poly.type
_entity_poly.pdbx_seq_one_letter_code
_entity_poly.pdbx_strand_id
1 'polypeptide(L)'
;MRVRAIRTQRFPERGDLTAFLARWLPRLRERSVVAVTSKVVALAEGRVIAKTDAATRERYILQESDWALRTKYVWLTIKDGTVMPSAGVDRSNARGKLLLLPQDSFRTASRIRTVIKRRSRLQELGVLITDSRLLPLRAGVVGIALGYAGFKGVRDYRGTPDLDGRFTLQHSRTDVADALATAAVLEMGEGREQQPLAVITGAPVEFTDRVNRRELWVDPTEDIYRPIFEQIQRLRFKRKSRRARLPLRR
;
A
#
# COMPACT_ATOMS: atom_id res chain seq x y z
N MET A 1 -6.59 11.04 17.22
CA MET A 1 -5.54 10.81 16.21
C MET A 1 -5.20 12.12 15.53
N ARG A 2 -3.92 12.38 15.22
CA ARG A 2 -3.48 13.53 14.40
C ARG A 2 -2.63 13.03 13.24
N VAL A 3 -2.89 13.53 12.04
CA VAL A 3 -2.13 13.24 10.82
C VAL A 3 -1.44 14.53 10.38
N ARG A 4 -0.16 14.45 10.03
CA ARG A 4 0.59 15.60 9.52
C ARG A 4 1.41 15.18 8.31
N ALA A 5 1.03 15.68 7.13
CA ALA A 5 1.83 15.56 5.93
C ALA A 5 3.12 16.40 6.00
N ILE A 6 4.19 15.90 5.41
CA ILE A 6 5.53 16.49 5.47
C ILE A 6 5.94 16.91 4.07
N ARG A 7 6.06 18.23 3.86
CA ARG A 7 6.60 18.76 2.61
C ARG A 7 8.10 18.47 2.56
N THR A 8 8.57 18.00 1.41
CA THR A 8 9.97 17.61 1.20
C THR A 8 10.49 18.22 -0.09
N GLN A 9 11.76 18.02 -0.42
CA GLN A 9 12.24 18.16 -1.80
C GLN A 9 11.79 16.97 -2.66
N ARG A 10 11.78 17.13 -3.99
CA ARG A 10 11.51 16.00 -4.90
C ARG A 10 12.52 14.87 -4.68
N PHE A 11 12.01 13.65 -4.54
CA PHE A 11 12.86 12.46 -4.42
C PHE A 11 13.52 12.14 -5.78
N PRO A 12 14.84 11.89 -5.83
CA PRO A 12 15.52 11.54 -7.07
C PRO A 12 15.31 10.06 -7.45
N GLU A 13 15.37 9.76 -8.75
CA GLU A 13 15.41 8.38 -9.23
C GLU A 13 16.64 7.67 -8.66
N ARG A 14 16.46 6.45 -8.15
CA ARG A 14 17.49 5.66 -7.44
C ARG A 14 18.10 6.39 -6.24
N GLY A 15 17.34 7.30 -5.63
CA GLY A 15 17.74 7.99 -4.41
C GLY A 15 17.83 7.07 -3.19
N ASP A 16 18.63 7.47 -2.20
CA ASP A 16 18.69 6.80 -0.90
C ASP A 16 17.44 7.14 -0.06
N LEU A 17 16.50 6.18 0.01
CA LEU A 17 15.28 6.29 0.79
C LEU A 17 15.55 6.48 2.28
N THR A 18 16.57 5.82 2.83
CA THR A 18 16.89 5.89 4.25
C THR A 18 17.43 7.28 4.62
N ALA A 19 18.36 7.80 3.83
CA ALA A 19 18.88 9.16 4.03
C ALA A 19 17.77 10.22 3.87
N PHE A 20 16.89 10.03 2.89
CA PHE A 20 15.75 10.94 2.68
C PHE A 20 14.80 10.96 3.88
N LEU A 21 14.39 9.79 4.39
CA LEU A 21 13.52 9.70 5.57
C LEU A 21 14.21 10.31 6.80
N ALA A 22 15.50 10.05 6.99
CA ALA A 22 16.27 10.59 8.11
C ALA A 22 16.39 12.12 8.08
N ARG A 23 16.38 12.72 6.88
CA ARG A 23 16.44 14.17 6.67
C ARG A 23 15.08 14.85 6.89
N TRP A 24 14.01 14.25 6.40
CA TRP A 24 12.71 14.93 6.31
C TRP A 24 11.74 14.53 7.41
N LEU A 25 11.89 13.35 8.02
CA LEU A 25 11.03 13.00 9.13
C LEU A 25 11.34 13.87 10.36
N PRO A 26 10.31 14.42 11.01
CA PRO A 26 10.47 15.14 12.27
C PRO A 26 10.91 14.17 13.37
N ARG A 27 11.24 14.71 14.55
CA ARG A 27 11.40 13.89 15.75
C ARG A 27 10.10 13.12 16.01
N LEU A 28 10.19 11.80 15.93
CA LEU A 28 9.07 10.89 16.14
C LEU A 28 8.89 10.62 17.63
N ARG A 29 7.65 10.36 18.03
CA ARG A 29 7.29 9.92 19.38
C ARG A 29 7.01 8.43 19.37
N GLU A 30 7.04 7.81 20.54
CA GLU A 30 6.58 6.44 20.73
C GLU A 30 5.18 6.25 20.15
N ARG A 31 4.91 5.09 19.55
CA ARG A 31 3.60 4.77 18.96
C ARG A 31 3.18 5.70 17.80
N SER A 32 4.15 6.28 17.09
CA SER A 32 3.88 6.98 15.82
C SER A 32 3.75 5.98 14.67
N VAL A 33 2.99 6.35 13.64
CA VAL A 33 2.96 5.64 12.36
C VAL A 33 3.45 6.57 11.26
N VAL A 34 4.44 6.14 10.49
CA VAL A 34 4.99 6.90 9.35
C VAL A 34 4.38 6.35 8.07
N ALA A 35 3.69 7.19 7.31
CA ALA A 35 3.23 6.87 5.96
C ALA A 35 4.23 7.40 4.92
N VAL A 36 4.50 6.58 3.91
CA VAL A 36 5.40 6.88 2.79
C VAL A 36 4.70 6.51 1.50
N THR A 37 4.58 7.44 0.55
CA THR A 37 3.96 7.12 -0.75
C THR A 37 4.76 6.05 -1.52
N SER A 38 4.02 5.17 -2.20
CA SER A 38 4.50 4.18 -3.17
C SER A 38 5.46 4.79 -4.18
N LYS A 39 5.23 6.05 -4.61
CA LYS A 39 6.03 6.71 -5.64
C LYS A 39 7.48 6.93 -5.21
N VAL A 40 7.71 7.38 -3.98
CA VAL A 40 9.06 7.58 -3.44
C VAL A 40 9.78 6.25 -3.26
N VAL A 41 9.05 5.22 -2.82
CA VAL A 41 9.60 3.87 -2.72
C VAL A 41 9.97 3.31 -4.09
N ALA A 42 9.09 3.43 -5.07
CA ALA A 42 9.30 2.97 -6.44
C ALA A 42 10.50 3.67 -7.10
N LEU A 43 10.65 4.99 -6.89
CA LEU A 43 11.81 5.75 -7.36
C LEU A 43 13.11 5.26 -6.71
N ALA A 44 13.11 4.99 -5.41
CA ALA A 44 14.27 4.45 -4.69
C ALA A 44 14.66 3.06 -5.21
N GLU A 45 13.67 2.23 -5.55
CA GLU A 45 13.86 0.89 -6.13
C GLU A 45 14.17 0.93 -7.64
N GLY A 46 14.20 2.11 -8.27
CA GLY A 46 14.47 2.25 -9.71
C GLY A 46 13.38 1.64 -10.58
N ARG A 47 12.13 1.61 -10.12
CA ARG A 47 10.94 1.06 -10.79
C ARG A 47 10.43 1.97 -11.90
N VAL A 48 11.35 2.50 -12.72
CA VAL A 48 11.12 3.57 -13.70
C VAL A 48 11.40 3.06 -15.10
N ILE A 49 10.47 3.28 -16.02
CA ILE A 49 10.60 2.90 -17.44
C ILE A 49 10.64 4.15 -18.30
N ALA A 50 11.75 4.36 -19.02
CA ALA A 50 11.97 5.56 -19.82
C ALA A 50 10.99 5.69 -21.00
N LYS A 51 10.67 4.57 -21.65
CA LYS A 51 9.79 4.53 -22.81
C LYS A 51 8.33 4.50 -22.38
N THR A 52 7.53 5.46 -22.87
CA THR A 52 6.15 5.69 -22.38
C THR A 52 5.06 5.48 -23.41
N ASP A 53 5.39 4.93 -24.59
CA ASP A 53 4.40 4.62 -25.63
C ASP A 53 3.32 3.62 -25.14
N ALA A 54 2.20 3.55 -25.86
CA ALA A 54 1.05 2.75 -25.48
C ALA A 54 1.38 1.25 -25.36
N ALA A 55 2.16 0.69 -26.30
CA ALA A 55 2.51 -0.72 -26.32
C ALA A 55 3.44 -1.08 -25.15
N THR A 56 4.43 -0.23 -24.86
CA THR A 56 5.31 -0.40 -23.69
C THR A 56 4.51 -0.34 -22.39
N ARG A 57 3.60 0.64 -22.26
CA ARG A 57 2.75 0.76 -21.07
C ARG A 57 1.89 -0.48 -20.88
N GLU A 58 1.20 -0.92 -21.92
CA GLU A 58 0.36 -2.12 -21.91
C GLU A 58 1.16 -3.37 -21.54
N ARG A 59 2.35 -3.55 -22.12
CA ARG A 59 3.26 -4.64 -21.76
C ARG A 59 3.53 -4.68 -20.26
N TYR A 60 3.91 -3.55 -19.65
CA TYR A 60 4.20 -3.51 -18.21
C TYR A 60 2.95 -3.69 -17.35
N ILE A 61 1.80 -3.14 -17.75
CA ILE A 61 0.52 -3.39 -17.07
C ILE A 61 0.25 -4.90 -17.01
N LEU A 62 0.32 -5.58 -18.16
CA LEU A 62 0.08 -7.02 -18.23
C LEU A 62 1.14 -7.81 -17.44
N GLN A 63 2.42 -7.44 -17.52
CA GLN A 63 3.50 -8.12 -16.79
C GLN A 63 3.37 -7.99 -15.27
N GLU A 64 2.94 -6.83 -14.78
CA GLU A 64 2.80 -6.54 -13.34
C GLU A 64 1.49 -7.06 -12.73
N SER A 65 0.54 -7.47 -13.57
CA SER A 65 -0.77 -7.96 -13.14
C SER A 65 -0.82 -9.48 -12.98
N ASP A 66 -1.46 -9.92 -11.90
CA ASP A 66 -1.87 -11.32 -11.70
C ASP A 66 -3.08 -11.67 -12.59
N TRP A 67 -3.92 -10.66 -12.86
CA TRP A 67 -5.05 -10.72 -13.78
C TRP A 67 -5.33 -9.33 -14.37
N ALA A 68 -5.81 -9.26 -15.62
CA ALA A 68 -6.08 -7.99 -16.30
C ALA A 68 -7.24 -8.11 -17.30
N LEU A 69 -8.08 -7.06 -17.35
CA LEU A 69 -9.17 -6.87 -18.31
C LEU A 69 -9.10 -5.47 -18.89
N ARG A 70 -9.17 -5.36 -20.21
CA ARG A 70 -9.23 -4.07 -20.89
C ARG A 70 -10.64 -3.48 -20.73
N THR A 71 -10.73 -2.26 -20.23
CA THR A 71 -11.98 -1.48 -20.20
C THR A 71 -11.88 -0.30 -21.17
N LYS A 72 -12.98 0.45 -21.34
CA LYS A 72 -13.01 1.64 -22.19
C LYS A 72 -11.93 2.68 -21.84
N TYR A 73 -11.62 2.85 -20.54
CA TYR A 73 -10.74 3.92 -20.07
C TYR A 73 -9.37 3.42 -19.61
N VAL A 74 -9.30 2.24 -19.00
CA VAL A 74 -8.07 1.71 -18.37
C VAL A 74 -8.01 0.19 -18.48
N TRP A 75 -6.92 -0.41 -18.02
CA TRP A 75 -6.95 -1.82 -17.64
C TRP A 75 -7.50 -1.94 -16.22
N LEU A 76 -8.50 -2.77 -16.00
CA LEU A 76 -8.86 -3.25 -14.66
C LEU A 76 -7.95 -4.44 -14.35
N THR A 77 -7.25 -4.40 -13.24
CA THR A 77 -6.21 -5.40 -12.93
C THR A 77 -6.32 -5.87 -11.49
N ILE A 78 -5.84 -7.09 -11.23
CA ILE A 78 -5.50 -7.56 -9.89
C ILE A 78 -3.97 -7.64 -9.83
N LYS A 79 -3.38 -6.98 -8.83
CA LYS A 79 -1.96 -7.09 -8.52
C LYS A 79 -1.80 -7.17 -7.01
N ASP A 80 -1.10 -8.21 -6.56
CA ASP A 80 -0.79 -8.43 -5.14
C ASP A 80 -2.05 -8.39 -4.25
N GLY A 81 -3.11 -9.08 -4.70
CA GLY A 81 -4.36 -9.22 -3.96
C GLY A 81 -5.32 -8.03 -4.04
N THR A 82 -4.96 -6.95 -4.74
CA THR A 82 -5.78 -5.73 -4.81
C THR A 82 -6.26 -5.45 -6.24
N VAL A 83 -7.55 -5.13 -6.38
CA VAL A 83 -8.13 -4.63 -7.63
C VAL A 83 -7.70 -3.18 -7.85
N MET A 84 -7.21 -2.86 -9.05
CA MET A 84 -6.67 -1.54 -9.34
C MET A 84 -6.64 -1.20 -10.83
N PRO A 85 -6.59 0.11 -11.17
CA PRO A 85 -6.37 0.52 -12.54
C PRO A 85 -4.91 0.28 -12.96
N SER A 86 -4.72 -0.40 -14.08
CA SER A 86 -3.46 -0.50 -14.81
C SER A 86 -2.27 -0.98 -13.98
N ALA A 87 -2.48 -1.91 -13.04
CA ALA A 87 -1.47 -2.45 -12.13
C ALA A 87 -0.73 -1.39 -11.29
N GLY A 88 -1.33 -0.21 -11.12
CA GLY A 88 -0.68 0.95 -10.50
C GLY A 88 0.43 1.57 -11.36
N VAL A 89 0.52 1.23 -12.65
CA VAL A 89 1.45 1.85 -13.60
C VAL A 89 1.02 3.30 -13.84
N ASP A 90 1.81 4.21 -13.28
CA ASP A 90 1.55 5.64 -13.28
C ASP A 90 2.45 6.38 -14.29
N ARG A 91 1.96 7.53 -14.78
CA ARG A 91 2.69 8.53 -15.57
C ARG A 91 2.80 9.86 -14.84
N SER A 92 1.89 10.13 -13.92
CA SER A 92 1.85 11.37 -13.15
C SER A 92 3.09 11.49 -12.27
N ASN A 93 3.61 12.72 -12.17
CA ASN A 93 4.79 13.01 -11.34
C ASN A 93 6.04 12.15 -11.64
N ALA A 94 6.09 11.48 -12.79
CA ALA A 94 7.16 10.56 -13.19
C ALA A 94 8.10 11.13 -14.27
N ARG A 95 8.17 12.46 -14.42
CA ARG A 95 9.08 13.17 -15.35
C ARG A 95 9.01 12.63 -16.80
N GLY A 96 7.80 12.38 -17.30
CA GLY A 96 7.58 11.85 -18.65
C GLY A 96 7.96 10.37 -18.82
N LYS A 97 8.17 9.62 -17.73
CA LYS A 97 8.45 8.18 -17.68
C LYS A 97 7.23 7.40 -17.16
N LEU A 98 7.28 6.07 -17.21
CA LEU A 98 6.34 5.23 -16.43
C LEU A 98 6.95 4.90 -15.08
N LEU A 99 6.12 4.89 -14.04
CA LEU A 99 6.48 4.45 -12.70
C LEU A 99 5.65 3.22 -12.35
N LEU A 100 6.33 2.10 -12.05
CA LEU A 100 5.69 0.88 -11.56
C LEU A 100 5.56 0.96 -10.04
N LEU A 101 4.67 0.17 -9.45
CA LEU A 101 4.61 0.03 -8.00
C LEU A 101 5.92 -0.58 -7.43
N PRO A 102 6.18 -0.37 -6.12
CA PRO A 102 7.24 -1.06 -5.40
C PRO A 102 7.19 -2.58 -5.59
N GLN A 103 8.36 -3.22 -5.56
CA GLN A 103 8.47 -4.67 -5.77
C GLN A 103 7.93 -5.47 -4.58
N ASP A 104 8.17 -5.00 -3.35
CA ASP A 104 7.63 -5.60 -2.12
C ASP A 104 7.45 -4.54 -1.02
N SER A 105 6.27 -3.91 -1.01
CA SER A 105 5.92 -2.83 -0.08
C SER A 105 6.01 -3.22 1.40
N PHE A 106 5.63 -4.44 1.76
CA PHE A 106 5.74 -4.93 3.15
C PHE A 106 7.20 -5.11 3.58
N ARG A 107 8.05 -5.64 2.70
CA ARG A 107 9.49 -5.76 2.97
C ARG A 107 10.12 -4.38 3.13
N THR A 108 9.76 -3.43 2.27
CA THR A 108 10.25 -2.06 2.35
C THR A 108 9.75 -1.36 3.62
N ALA A 109 8.47 -1.51 4.01
CA ALA A 109 7.93 -1.00 5.27
C ALA A 109 8.71 -1.53 6.49
N SER A 110 8.99 -2.84 6.52
CA SER A 110 9.76 -3.49 7.59
C SER A 110 11.20 -2.95 7.68
N ARG A 111 11.86 -2.77 6.52
CA ARG A 111 13.20 -2.19 6.46
C ARG A 111 13.22 -0.75 6.99
N ILE A 112 12.27 0.07 6.54
CA ILE A 112 12.11 1.46 7.01
C ILE A 112 11.89 1.48 8.52
N ARG A 113 10.97 0.65 9.04
CA ARG A 113 10.67 0.56 10.48
C ARG A 113 11.92 0.24 11.28
N THR A 114 12.67 -0.78 10.87
CA THR A 114 13.90 -1.22 11.54
C THR A 114 14.90 -0.08 11.66
N VAL A 115 15.16 0.62 10.55
CA VAL A 115 16.13 1.71 10.51
C VAL A 115 15.69 2.90 11.35
N ILE A 116 14.42 3.32 11.24
CA ILE A 116 13.89 4.47 11.99
C ILE A 116 13.82 4.16 13.49
N LYS A 117 13.32 2.97 13.89
CA LYS A 117 13.29 2.56 15.30
C LYS A 117 14.66 2.64 15.93
N ARG A 118 15.70 2.10 15.25
CA ARG A 118 17.07 2.13 15.74
C ARG A 118 17.62 3.55 15.87
N ARG A 119 17.43 4.40 14.85
CA ARG A 119 17.90 5.79 14.85
C ARG A 119 17.22 6.64 15.92
N SER A 120 15.92 6.46 16.09
CA SER A 120 15.09 7.25 17.01
C SER A 120 14.97 6.64 18.41
N ARG A 121 15.57 5.46 18.65
CA ARG A 121 15.49 4.69 19.91
C ARG A 121 14.05 4.44 20.37
N LEU A 122 13.15 4.13 19.42
CA LEU A 122 11.73 3.85 19.68
C LEU A 122 11.47 2.36 19.79
N GLN A 123 10.58 1.97 20.70
CA GLN A 123 10.17 0.56 20.88
C GLN A 123 8.99 0.18 19.99
N GLU A 124 8.07 1.09 19.74
CA GLU A 124 6.84 0.95 18.97
C GLU A 124 6.78 2.01 17.87
N LEU A 125 6.86 1.55 16.62
CA LEU A 125 6.75 2.40 15.45
C LEU A 125 6.02 1.64 14.37
N GLY A 126 5.02 2.28 13.77
CA GLY A 126 4.33 1.80 12.59
C GLY A 126 4.93 2.42 11.33
N VAL A 127 4.90 1.68 10.23
CA VAL A 127 5.23 2.19 8.90
C VAL A 127 4.16 1.72 7.91
N LEU A 128 3.72 2.60 7.03
CA LEU A 128 2.76 2.36 5.95
C LEU A 128 3.40 2.78 4.62
N ILE A 129 3.29 1.93 3.60
CA ILE A 129 3.49 2.30 2.21
C ILE A 129 2.11 2.52 1.59
N THR A 130 1.85 3.74 1.13
CA THR A 130 0.51 4.16 0.68
C THR A 130 0.46 4.36 -0.82
N ASP A 131 -0.68 4.09 -1.42
CA ASP A 131 -0.99 4.40 -2.82
C ASP A 131 -2.45 4.82 -2.94
N SER A 132 -2.85 5.43 -4.05
CA SER A 132 -4.23 5.89 -4.24
C SER A 132 -5.02 5.00 -5.19
N ARG A 133 -6.32 4.83 -4.90
CA ARG A 133 -7.21 3.94 -5.64
C ARG A 133 -8.64 4.46 -5.76
N LEU A 134 -9.31 3.97 -6.80
CA LEU A 134 -10.73 4.14 -7.02
C LEU A 134 -11.51 3.06 -6.27
N LEU A 135 -12.69 3.41 -5.78
CA LEU A 135 -13.67 2.46 -5.26
C LEU A 135 -14.83 2.33 -6.27
N PRO A 136 -15.41 1.14 -6.44
CA PRO A 136 -16.57 0.97 -7.30
C PRO A 136 -17.68 1.95 -6.94
N LEU A 137 -18.22 2.64 -7.95
CA LEU A 137 -19.37 3.54 -7.82
C LEU A 137 -19.15 4.76 -6.90
N ARG A 138 -17.89 5.16 -6.65
CA ARG A 138 -17.55 6.35 -5.87
C ARG A 138 -16.71 7.30 -6.72
N ALA A 139 -16.96 8.60 -6.58
CA ALA A 139 -16.17 9.64 -7.23
C ALA A 139 -14.87 9.88 -6.45
N GLY A 140 -13.76 10.04 -7.18
CA GLY A 140 -12.45 10.34 -6.61
C GLY A 140 -11.65 9.12 -6.15
N VAL A 141 -10.40 9.36 -5.74
CA VAL A 141 -9.49 8.35 -5.21
C VAL A 141 -9.37 8.48 -3.69
N VAL A 142 -9.04 7.37 -3.03
CA VAL A 142 -8.69 7.30 -1.61
C VAL A 142 -7.35 6.58 -1.44
N GLY A 143 -6.70 6.79 -0.30
CA GLY A 143 -5.47 6.11 0.04
C GLY A 143 -5.70 4.67 0.53
N ILE A 144 -4.84 3.75 0.10
CA ILE A 144 -4.80 2.36 0.56
C ILE A 144 -3.37 1.99 0.99
N ALA A 145 -3.24 0.96 1.80
CA ALA A 145 -1.97 0.38 2.21
C ALA A 145 -1.52 -0.69 1.20
N LEU A 146 -0.40 -0.46 0.51
CA LEU A 146 0.27 -1.51 -0.26
C LEU A 146 1.10 -2.44 0.62
N GLY A 147 1.47 -1.98 1.81
CA GLY A 147 2.20 -2.76 2.80
C GLY A 147 2.46 -1.95 4.06
N TYR A 148 2.67 -2.64 5.17
CA TYR A 148 2.89 -2.02 6.47
C TYR A 148 3.80 -2.85 7.36
N ALA A 149 4.24 -2.25 8.46
CA ALA A 149 5.02 -2.90 9.51
C ALA A 149 4.73 -2.27 10.87
N GLY A 150 4.80 -3.06 11.94
CA GLY A 150 4.82 -2.57 13.31
C GLY A 150 3.46 -2.49 14.03
N PHE A 151 2.37 -2.88 13.38
CA PHE A 151 1.03 -2.91 13.95
C PHE A 151 0.16 -3.93 13.19
N LYS A 152 -0.97 -4.34 13.79
CA LYS A 152 -1.97 -5.21 13.13
C LYS A 152 -2.76 -4.42 12.09
N GLY A 153 -2.81 -4.92 10.86
CA GLY A 153 -3.49 -4.25 9.75
C GLY A 153 -5.00 -4.32 9.84
N VAL A 154 -5.54 -5.43 10.36
CA VAL A 154 -6.98 -5.60 10.58
C VAL A 154 -7.28 -5.73 12.07
N ARG A 155 -8.26 -4.97 12.53
CA ARG A 155 -8.87 -5.19 13.84
C ARG A 155 -10.08 -6.10 13.68
N ASP A 156 -10.05 -7.24 14.36
CA ASP A 156 -11.11 -8.25 14.27
C ASP A 156 -12.05 -8.11 15.47
N TYR A 157 -13.33 -7.87 15.18
CA TYR A 157 -14.39 -7.81 16.20
C TYR A 157 -15.27 -9.07 16.18
N ARG A 158 -14.94 -10.07 15.34
CA ARG A 158 -15.74 -11.30 15.29
C ARG A 158 -15.64 -12.04 16.62
N GLY A 159 -16.77 -12.54 17.11
CA GLY A 159 -16.86 -13.18 18.41
C GLY A 159 -17.00 -12.21 19.59
N THR A 160 -16.94 -10.89 19.38
CA THR A 160 -17.21 -9.92 20.46
C THR A 160 -18.70 -9.56 20.51
N PRO A 161 -19.23 -9.18 21.68
CA PRO A 161 -20.59 -8.65 21.79
C PRO A 161 -20.73 -7.32 21.03
N ASP A 162 -21.94 -7.02 20.61
CA ASP A 162 -22.37 -5.70 20.18
C ASP A 162 -22.57 -4.75 21.38
N LEU A 163 -23.02 -3.51 21.12
CA LEU A 163 -23.15 -2.49 22.16
C LEU A 163 -24.13 -2.89 23.27
N ASP A 164 -25.19 -3.61 22.94
CA ASP A 164 -26.23 -4.03 23.88
C ASP A 164 -25.96 -5.42 24.50
N GLY A 165 -24.87 -6.09 24.10
CA GLY A 165 -24.56 -7.46 24.52
C GLY A 165 -25.56 -8.52 24.02
N ARG A 166 -26.41 -8.17 23.05
CA ARG A 166 -27.47 -9.03 22.51
C ARG A 166 -27.01 -9.88 21.34
N PHE A 167 -26.01 -9.41 20.60
CA PHE A 167 -25.50 -10.08 19.41
C PHE A 167 -24.00 -10.27 19.49
N THR A 168 -23.54 -11.43 19.04
CA THR A 168 -22.11 -11.66 18.78
C THR A 168 -21.83 -11.29 17.34
N LEU A 169 -20.91 -10.35 17.13
CA LEU A 169 -20.51 -9.89 15.80
C LEU A 169 -19.90 -11.05 15.00
N GLN A 170 -20.42 -11.32 13.80
CA GLN A 170 -19.99 -12.46 12.98
C GLN A 170 -19.00 -12.09 11.87
N HIS A 171 -19.08 -10.86 11.35
CA HIS A 171 -18.31 -10.43 10.18
C HIS A 171 -17.52 -9.14 10.41
N SER A 172 -17.71 -8.48 11.55
CA SER A 172 -17.16 -7.15 11.80
C SER A 172 -15.64 -7.17 11.90
N ARG A 173 -14.98 -6.57 10.91
CA ARG A 173 -13.54 -6.35 10.86
C ARG A 173 -13.29 -4.93 10.37
N THR A 174 -12.32 -4.24 10.95
CA THR A 174 -11.90 -2.91 10.48
C THR A 174 -10.54 -3.03 9.82
N ASP A 175 -10.43 -2.63 8.56
CA ASP A 175 -9.13 -2.45 7.90
C ASP A 175 -8.49 -1.15 8.40
N VAL A 176 -7.67 -1.28 9.43
CA VAL A 176 -7.00 -0.17 10.08
C VAL A 176 -5.85 0.35 9.21
N ALA A 177 -5.17 -0.53 8.47
CA ALA A 177 -4.08 -0.13 7.58
C ALA A 177 -4.60 0.80 6.46
N ASP A 178 -5.69 0.43 5.79
CA ASP A 178 -6.29 1.24 4.73
C ASP A 178 -6.93 2.51 5.28
N ALA A 179 -7.57 2.46 6.46
CA ALA A 179 -8.12 3.67 7.09
C ALA A 179 -7.03 4.71 7.41
N LEU A 180 -5.88 4.25 7.93
CA LEU A 180 -4.72 5.12 8.17
C LEU A 180 -4.08 5.61 6.87
N ALA A 181 -4.01 4.77 5.85
CA ALA A 181 -3.51 5.16 4.54
C ALA A 181 -4.41 6.22 3.89
N THR A 182 -5.73 6.06 3.96
CA THR A 182 -6.71 7.05 3.49
C THR A 182 -6.48 8.40 4.18
N ALA A 183 -6.37 8.41 5.52
CA ALA A 183 -6.15 9.66 6.26
C ALA A 183 -4.80 10.31 5.92
N ALA A 184 -3.73 9.52 5.77
CA ALA A 184 -2.42 10.02 5.36
C ALA A 184 -2.45 10.63 3.95
N VAL A 185 -3.05 9.92 2.99
CA VAL A 185 -3.13 10.33 1.59
C VAL A 185 -3.97 11.60 1.43
N LEU A 186 -5.08 11.73 2.18
CA LEU A 186 -5.87 12.95 2.22
C LEU A 186 -5.03 14.18 2.59
N GLU A 187 -4.20 14.05 3.63
CA GLU A 187 -3.31 15.14 4.08
C GLU A 187 -2.12 15.38 3.13
N MET A 188 -1.62 14.32 2.48
CA MET A 188 -0.47 14.39 1.56
C MET A 188 -0.84 15.03 0.21
N GLY A 189 -2.11 14.94 -0.19
CA GLY A 189 -2.60 15.38 -1.48
C GLY A 189 -2.19 14.44 -2.63
N GLU A 190 -2.89 14.60 -3.76
CA GLU A 190 -2.71 13.77 -4.97
C GLU A 190 -2.01 14.54 -6.11
N GLY A 191 -1.69 15.81 -5.90
CA GLY A 191 -1.23 16.74 -6.93
C GLY A 191 0.23 17.12 -6.80
N ARG A 192 0.46 18.42 -6.61
CA ARG A 192 1.78 19.08 -6.62
C ARG A 192 2.24 19.56 -5.24
N GLU A 193 1.58 19.13 -4.18
CA GLU A 193 1.80 19.54 -2.80
C GLU A 193 3.22 19.17 -2.31
N GLN A 194 3.81 18.15 -2.94
CA GLN A 194 5.16 17.64 -2.67
C GLN A 194 5.33 17.15 -1.23
N GLN A 195 4.30 16.45 -0.74
CA GLN A 195 4.23 15.86 0.60
C GLN A 195 4.21 14.33 0.53
N PRO A 196 5.32 13.65 0.19
CA PRO A 196 5.34 12.20 0.01
C PRO A 196 5.35 11.40 1.33
N LEU A 197 5.42 12.07 2.48
CA LEU A 197 5.47 11.45 3.80
C LEU A 197 4.36 12.04 4.68
N ALA A 198 3.83 11.25 5.60
CA ALA A 198 3.02 11.75 6.71
C ALA A 198 3.39 11.06 8.02
N VAL A 199 3.16 11.75 9.14
CA VAL A 199 3.29 11.18 10.48
C VAL A 199 1.93 11.19 11.14
N ILE A 200 1.51 10.03 11.63
CA ILE A 200 0.26 9.81 12.34
C ILE A 200 0.60 9.54 13.81
N THR A 201 -0.07 10.24 14.72
CA THR A 201 0.08 10.07 16.17
C THR A 201 -1.27 9.83 16.84
N GLY A 202 -1.26 9.09 17.94
CA GLY A 202 -2.49 8.68 18.62
C GLY A 202 -3.40 7.85 17.71
N ALA A 203 -2.80 7.01 16.86
CA ALA A 203 -3.51 6.04 16.03
C ALA A 203 -4.00 4.90 16.94
N PRO A 204 -5.28 4.49 16.84
CA PRO A 204 -5.83 3.42 17.67
C PRO A 204 -5.41 2.04 17.16
N VAL A 205 -4.11 1.76 17.07
CA VAL A 205 -3.59 0.48 16.56
C VAL A 205 -3.01 -0.38 17.66
N GLU A 206 -3.08 -1.70 17.48
CA GLU A 206 -2.32 -2.64 18.28
C GLU A 206 -0.93 -2.81 17.63
N PHE A 207 0.11 -2.31 18.31
CA PHE A 207 1.48 -2.46 17.86
C PHE A 207 1.95 -3.90 18.02
N THR A 208 2.72 -4.38 17.05
CA THR A 208 3.26 -5.74 17.03
C THR A 208 4.50 -5.79 16.16
N ASP A 209 5.44 -6.68 16.48
CA ASP A 209 6.61 -6.92 15.64
C ASP A 209 6.33 -7.85 14.45
N ARG A 210 5.23 -8.61 14.49
CA ARG A 210 4.84 -9.56 13.44
C ARG A 210 3.59 -9.08 12.72
N VAL A 211 3.71 -8.88 11.40
CA VAL A 211 2.59 -8.54 10.52
C VAL A 211 2.14 -9.76 9.72
N ASN A 212 0.83 -9.92 9.53
CA ASN A 212 0.29 -10.92 8.62
C ASN A 212 0.03 -10.28 7.25
N ARG A 213 0.92 -10.51 6.29
CA ARG A 213 0.82 -9.93 4.94
C ARG A 213 -0.47 -10.26 4.18
N ARG A 214 -1.18 -11.31 4.59
CA ARG A 214 -2.41 -11.76 3.94
C ARG A 214 -3.66 -11.22 4.62
N GLU A 215 -3.56 -10.52 5.75
CA GLU A 215 -4.75 -10.12 6.50
C GLU A 215 -5.59 -9.03 5.83
N LEU A 216 -4.98 -8.25 4.92
CA LEU A 216 -5.67 -7.28 4.05
C LEU A 216 -6.27 -7.92 2.79
N TRP A 217 -6.00 -9.20 2.53
CA TRP A 217 -6.40 -9.85 1.29
C TRP A 217 -7.56 -10.81 1.54
N VAL A 218 -8.53 -10.75 0.64
CA VAL A 218 -9.61 -11.73 0.56
C VAL A 218 -9.43 -12.49 -0.75
N ASP A 219 -9.61 -13.80 -0.72
CA ASP A 219 -9.60 -14.58 -1.95
C ASP A 219 -10.79 -14.14 -2.81
N PRO A 220 -10.61 -13.83 -4.10
CA PRO A 220 -11.73 -13.45 -4.98
C PRO A 220 -12.89 -14.45 -5.01
N THR A 221 -12.68 -15.73 -4.66
CA THR A 221 -13.76 -16.72 -4.55
C THR A 221 -14.57 -16.62 -3.25
N GLU A 222 -14.03 -15.94 -2.24
CA GLU A 222 -14.64 -15.74 -0.91
C GLU A 222 -15.05 -14.27 -0.68
N ASP A 223 -14.70 -13.38 -1.60
CA ASP A 223 -15.00 -11.95 -1.53
C ASP A 223 -16.49 -11.67 -1.78
N ILE A 224 -17.04 -10.65 -1.12
CA ILE A 224 -18.43 -10.23 -1.32
C ILE A 224 -18.72 -9.80 -2.77
N TYR A 225 -17.69 -9.38 -3.51
CA TYR A 225 -17.76 -9.03 -4.93
C TYR A 225 -17.57 -10.23 -5.86
N ARG A 226 -17.47 -11.46 -5.34
CA ARG A 226 -17.35 -12.70 -6.12
C ARG A 226 -18.32 -12.77 -7.30
N PRO A 227 -19.64 -12.49 -7.17
CA PRO A 227 -20.56 -12.56 -8.32
C PRO A 227 -20.14 -11.64 -9.48
N ILE A 228 -19.54 -10.48 -9.18
CA ILE A 228 -19.01 -9.56 -10.19
C ILE A 228 -17.76 -10.17 -10.84
N PHE A 229 -16.85 -10.75 -10.04
CA PHE A 229 -15.63 -11.38 -10.55
C PHE A 229 -15.93 -12.60 -11.43
N GLU A 230 -16.99 -13.37 -11.13
CA GLU A 230 -17.43 -14.53 -11.92
C GLU A 230 -18.06 -14.10 -13.26
N GLN A 231 -18.86 -13.04 -13.27
CA GLN A 231 -19.52 -12.52 -14.48
C GLN A 231 -18.53 -11.96 -15.52
N ILE A 232 -17.32 -11.60 -15.12
CA ILE A 232 -16.28 -11.05 -16.00
C ILE A 232 -15.68 -12.10 -16.97
N GLN A 233 -16.10 -13.36 -16.92
CA GLN A 233 -15.62 -14.51 -17.72
C GLN A 233 -14.10 -14.79 -17.59
N ARG A 234 -13.80 -16.00 -17.08
CA ARG A 234 -12.46 -16.61 -16.98
C ARG A 234 -11.45 -15.80 -16.17
N LEU A 235 -11.56 -15.83 -14.84
CA LEU A 235 -10.43 -15.61 -13.92
C LEU A 235 -9.38 -16.71 -14.07
N ARG A 236 -8.71 -16.79 -15.22
CA ARG A 236 -7.45 -17.53 -15.34
C ARG A 236 -6.37 -16.63 -14.76
N PHE A 237 -6.23 -16.64 -13.44
CA PHE A 237 -5.09 -16.02 -12.78
C PHE A 237 -3.80 -16.57 -13.38
N LYS A 238 -2.82 -15.69 -13.63
CA LYS A 238 -1.48 -16.17 -13.94
C LYS A 238 -1.01 -17.01 -12.76
N ARG A 239 -0.72 -18.30 -12.97
CA ARG A 239 -0.07 -19.12 -11.94
C ARG A 239 1.26 -18.44 -11.64
N LYS A 240 1.41 -17.79 -10.47
CA LYS A 240 2.73 -17.34 -10.00
C LYS A 240 3.62 -18.58 -9.99
N SER A 241 4.62 -18.65 -10.88
CA SER A 241 5.68 -19.64 -10.75
C SER A 241 6.22 -19.48 -9.33
N ARG A 242 6.22 -20.55 -8.53
CA ARG A 242 6.88 -20.60 -7.22
C ARG A 242 8.37 -20.29 -7.43
N ARG A 243 8.75 -19.01 -7.54
CA ARG A 243 10.15 -18.61 -7.60
C ARG A 243 10.73 -18.83 -6.21
N ALA A 244 11.53 -19.89 -6.14
CA ALA A 244 12.54 -20.22 -5.15
C ALA A 244 12.17 -19.95 -3.68
N ARG A 245 11.74 -21.01 -2.99
CA ARG A 245 12.11 -21.18 -1.58
C ARG A 245 13.64 -21.10 -1.52
N LEU A 246 14.18 -19.96 -1.08
CA LEU A 246 15.55 -19.92 -0.58
C LEU A 246 15.62 -20.94 0.58
N PRO A 247 16.55 -21.91 0.55
CA PRO A 247 16.67 -22.85 1.65
C PRO A 247 17.04 -22.07 2.90
N LEU A 248 16.26 -22.28 3.97
CA LEU A 248 16.69 -21.97 5.32
C LEU A 248 17.98 -22.74 5.57
N ARG A 249 19.13 -22.07 5.43
CA ARG A 249 20.37 -22.59 5.99
C ARG A 249 20.26 -22.48 7.50
N ARG A 250 20.43 -23.63 8.15
CA ARG A 250 20.56 -23.80 9.60
C ARG A 250 21.73 -23.01 10.13
#